data_AF-A0AB34SLW1-F1
#
_entry.id   AF-A0AB34SLW1-F1
#
_cell.length_a   1.000
_cell.length_b   1.000
_cell.length_c   1.000
_cell.angle_alpha   90.00
_cell.angle_beta   90.00
_cell.angle_gamma   90.00
#
_symmetry.space_group_name_H-M   'P 1'
#
loop_
_entity.id
_entity.type
_entity.pdbx_description
1 polymer ?
#
loop_
_entity_poly.entity_id
_entity_poly.type
_entity_poly.pdbx_seq_one_letter_code
_entity_poly.pdbx_strand_id
1 'polypeptide(L)'
;MPIEIFFRESKKKLGLDDYQIRSEKSIKRYLLIMMITYVYCGLEVSEDTLKFSNGLKTARAQLEAEKITFIYEKTQVGEPLDAILELFNAA
;
A
#
# COMPACT_ATOMS: atom_id res chain seq x y z
N MET A 1 -19.19 -7.16 -16.38
CA MET A 1 -18.85 -8.59 -16.13
C MET A 1 -18.24 -8.70 -14.71
N PRO A 2 -18.62 -9.67 -13.86
CA PRO A 2 -18.18 -9.72 -12.45
C PRO A 2 -16.66 -9.69 -12.26
N ILE A 3 -15.91 -10.32 -13.17
CA ILE A 3 -14.44 -10.37 -13.13
C ILE A 3 -13.79 -9.00 -13.39
N GLU A 4 -14.36 -8.18 -14.27
CA GLU A 4 -13.88 -6.83 -14.56
C GLU A 4 -14.05 -5.91 -13.34
N ILE A 5 -15.19 -6.03 -12.66
CA ILE A 5 -15.49 -5.29 -11.42
C ILE A 5 -14.50 -5.70 -10.33
N PHE A 6 -14.26 -7.01 -10.17
CA PHE A 6 -13.27 -7.52 -9.22
C PHE A 6 -11.88 -6.90 -9.44
N PHE A 7 -11.38 -6.92 -10.68
CA PHE A 7 -10.05 -6.36 -10.98
C PHE A 7 -9.99 -4.85 -10.80
N ARG A 8 -11.05 -4.13 -11.18
CA ARG A 8 -11.16 -2.69 -10.97
C ARG A 8 -11.09 -2.33 -9.49
N GLU A 9 -11.91 -2.97 -8.66
CA GLU A 9 -11.92 -2.75 -7.21
C GLU A 9 -10.61 -3.17 -6.54
N SER A 10 -10.01 -4.27 -7.00
CA SER A 10 -8.73 -4.73 -6.46
C SER A 10 -7.61 -3.75 -6.79
N LYS A 11 -7.58 -3.22 -8.03
CA LYS A 11 -6.64 -2.19 -8.45
C LYS A 11 -6.79 -0.91 -7.61
N LYS A 12 -8.02 -0.49 -7.35
CA LYS A 12 -8.32 0.64 -6.46
C LYS A 12 -7.85 0.41 -5.03
N LYS A 13 -8.12 -0.77 -4.47
CA LYS A 13 -7.64 -1.15 -3.12
C LYS A 13 -6.12 -1.23 -3.03
N LEU A 14 -5.41 -1.46 -4.12
CA LEU A 14 -3.94 -1.47 -4.16
C LEU A 14 -3.35 -0.08 -4.45
N GLY A 15 -4.16 0.96 -4.64
CA GLY A 15 -3.66 2.29 -5.03
C GLY A 15 -3.06 2.31 -6.44
N LEU A 16 -3.51 1.41 -7.31
CA LEU A 16 -3.00 1.24 -8.65
C LEU A 16 -3.94 1.84 -9.71
N ASP A 17 -4.93 2.67 -9.36
CA ASP A 17 -5.99 3.15 -10.26
C ASP A 17 -5.49 3.68 -11.62
N ASP A 18 -4.39 4.43 -11.61
CA ASP A 18 -3.79 5.01 -12.81
C ASP A 18 -2.83 4.07 -13.56
N TYR A 19 -2.51 2.90 -12.98
CA TYR A 19 -1.62 1.92 -13.58
C TYR A 19 -2.25 1.24 -14.80
N GLN A 20 -1.66 1.41 -15.97
CA GLN A 20 -2.20 0.86 -17.22
C GLN A 20 -1.73 -0.59 -17.47
N ILE A 21 -2.68 -1.51 -17.59
CA ILE A 21 -2.44 -2.93 -17.88
C ILE A 21 -2.66 -3.17 -19.38
N ARG A 22 -1.67 -2.87 -20.21
CA ARG A 22 -1.75 -2.92 -21.70
C ARG A 22 -0.75 -3.88 -22.37
N SER A 23 0.06 -4.58 -21.58
CA SER A 23 1.07 -5.52 -22.04
C SER A 23 1.18 -6.72 -21.11
N GLU A 24 1.70 -7.84 -21.63
CA GLU A 24 1.99 -9.03 -20.82
C GLU A 24 2.87 -8.70 -19.60
N LYS A 25 3.90 -7.86 -19.79
CA LYS A 25 4.76 -7.38 -18.71
C LYS A 25 3.96 -6.63 -17.64
N SER A 26 3.05 -5.74 -18.04
CA SER A 26 2.23 -4.99 -17.09
C SER A 26 1.24 -5.87 -16.32
N ILE A 27 0.69 -6.90 -16.97
CA ILE A 27 -0.19 -7.91 -16.35
C ILE A 27 0.60 -8.70 -15.31
N LYS A 28 1.78 -9.23 -15.67
CA LYS A 28 2.65 -9.97 -14.75
C LYS A 28 3.00 -9.17 -13.50
N ARG A 29 3.37 -7.88 -13.67
CA ARG A 29 3.69 -7.00 -12.55
C ARG A 29 2.47 -6.75 -11.64
N TYR A 30 1.31 -6.48 -12.22
CA TYR A 30 0.08 -6.28 -11.46
C TYR A 30 -0.29 -7.52 -10.64
N LEU A 31 -0.29 -8.70 -11.29
CA LEU A 31 -0.62 -9.96 -10.63
C LEU A 31 0.37 -10.28 -9.50
N LEU A 32 1.67 -10.05 -9.72
CA LEU A 32 2.69 -10.25 -8.69
C LEU A 32 2.45 -9.37 -7.47
N ILE A 33 2.23 -8.06 -7.67
CA ILE A 33 1.93 -7.13 -6.57
C ILE A 33 0.66 -7.58 -5.84
N MET A 34 -0.40 -7.91 -6.57
CA MET A 34 -1.66 -8.37 -5.99
C MET A 34 -1.46 -9.65 -5.15
N MET A 35 -0.70 -10.64 -5.64
CA MET A 35 -0.41 -11.86 -4.89
C MET A 35 0.41 -11.59 -3.62
N ILE A 36 1.47 -10.79 -3.72
CA ILE A 36 2.32 -10.44 -2.56
C ILE A 36 1.49 -9.71 -1.51
N THR A 37 0.70 -8.71 -1.90
CA THR A 37 -0.16 -7.99 -0.95
C THR A 37 -1.19 -8.92 -0.32
N TYR A 38 -1.74 -9.88 -1.08
CA TYR A 38 -2.70 -10.83 -0.54
C TYR A 38 -2.07 -11.78 0.48
N VAL A 39 -0.88 -12.29 0.19
CA VAL A 39 -0.11 -13.16 1.10
C VAL A 39 0.25 -12.40 2.37
N TYR A 40 0.87 -11.21 2.24
CA TYR A 40 1.27 -10.38 3.36
C TYR A 40 0.08 -10.00 4.24
N CYS A 41 -0.96 -9.41 3.65
CA CYS A 41 -2.13 -8.98 4.42
C CYS A 41 -2.93 -10.15 4.98
N GLY A 42 -3.05 -11.26 4.24
CA GLY A 42 -3.90 -12.38 4.63
C GLY A 42 -3.25 -13.40 5.57
N LEU A 43 -1.92 -13.43 5.66
CA LEU A 43 -1.21 -14.41 6.50
C LEU A 43 -0.37 -13.75 7.59
N GLU A 44 0.24 -12.59 7.32
CA GLU A 44 1.17 -11.96 8.25
C GLU A 44 0.51 -10.87 9.10
N VAL A 45 -0.27 -9.99 8.46
CA VAL A 45 -0.83 -8.81 9.15
C VAL A 45 -2.22 -9.07 9.76
N SER A 46 -3.01 -9.96 9.18
CA SER A 46 -4.36 -10.23 9.67
C SER A 46 -4.33 -11.02 10.98
N GLU A 47 -5.05 -10.53 12.00
CA GLU A 47 -5.28 -11.25 13.26
C GLU A 47 -6.04 -12.58 13.05
N ASP A 48 -6.90 -12.62 12.03
CA ASP A 48 -7.61 -13.82 11.59
C ASP A 48 -7.07 -14.31 10.24
N THR A 49 -6.63 -15.56 10.18
CA THR A 49 -6.08 -16.20 8.97
C THR A 49 -6.99 -16.00 7.76
N LEU A 50 -6.41 -15.54 6.64
CA LEU A 50 -7.02 -15.32 5.34
C LEU A 50 -8.04 -14.17 5.25
N LYS A 51 -8.13 -13.28 6.25
CA LYS A 51 -8.95 -12.06 6.16
C LYS A 51 -8.18 -10.90 5.52
N PHE A 52 -7.99 -10.98 4.20
CA PHE A 52 -7.27 -9.96 3.41
C PHE A 52 -7.73 -8.51 3.67
N SER A 53 -9.04 -8.25 3.73
CA SER A 53 -9.54 -6.89 3.94
C SER A 53 -9.15 -6.31 5.29
N ASN A 54 -9.10 -7.15 6.32
CA ASN A 54 -8.71 -6.74 7.67
C ASN A 54 -7.20 -6.48 7.70
N GLY A 55 -6.41 -7.42 7.18
CA GLY A 55 -4.96 -7.24 7.07
C GLY A 55 -4.57 -6.01 6.27
N LEU A 56 -5.25 -5.72 5.15
CA LEU A 56 -4.99 -4.52 4.36
C LEU A 56 -5.31 -3.24 5.14
N LYS A 57 -6.40 -3.25 5.93
CA LYS A 57 -6.76 -2.12 6.79
C LYS A 57 -5.71 -1.91 7.89
N THR A 58 -5.26 -3.00 8.53
CA THR A 58 -4.23 -2.97 9.58
C THR A 58 -2.88 -2.51 9.03
N ALA A 59 -2.43 -3.05 7.89
CA ALA A 59 -1.18 -2.65 7.26
C ALA A 59 -1.15 -1.15 6.93
N ARG A 60 -2.28 -0.61 6.46
CA ARG A 60 -2.41 0.84 6.21
C ARG A 60 -2.35 1.66 7.50
N ALA A 61 -3.01 1.21 8.56
CA ALA A 61 -2.96 1.89 9.85
C ALA A 61 -1.53 1.89 10.44
N GLN A 62 -0.82 0.76 10.33
CA GLN A 62 0.58 0.63 10.71
C GLN A 62 1.47 1.58 9.90
N LEU A 63 1.31 1.61 8.58
CA LEU A 63 2.07 2.51 7.71
C LEU A 63 1.88 3.98 8.10
N GLU A 64 0.64 4.42 8.40
CA GLU A 64 0.40 5.80 8.84
C GLU A 64 1.04 6.08 10.21
N ALA A 65 0.98 5.14 11.15
CA ALA A 65 1.64 5.27 12.46
C ALA A 65 3.17 5.34 12.33
N GLU A 66 3.75 4.53 11.45
CA GLU A 66 5.19 4.51 11.16
C GLU A 66 5.65 5.82 10.51
N LYS A 67 4.87 6.37 9.56
CA LYS A 67 5.15 7.70 8.98
C LYS A 67 5.17 8.80 10.05
N ILE A 68 4.16 8.82 10.93
CA ILE A 68 4.08 9.81 12.01
C ILE A 68 5.28 9.66 12.96
N THR A 69 5.60 8.42 13.34
CA THR A 69 6.75 8.12 14.20
C THR A 69 8.06 8.59 13.55
N PHE A 70 8.24 8.29 12.25
CA PHE A 70 9.41 8.73 11.49
C PHE A 70 9.53 10.26 11.46
N ILE A 71 8.44 10.97 11.15
CA ILE A 71 8.44 12.44 11.14
C ILE A 71 8.81 12.96 12.54
N TYR A 72 8.19 12.42 13.59
CA TYR A 72 8.49 12.81 14.96
C TYR A 72 9.98 12.62 15.29
N GLU A 73 10.55 11.45 15.03
CA GLU A 73 11.96 11.15 15.26
C GLU A 73 12.89 12.12 14.51
N LYS A 74 12.58 12.41 13.24
CA LYS A 74 13.35 13.35 12.42
C LYS A 74 13.31 14.78 12.96
N THR A 75 12.15 15.23 13.43
CA THR A 75 12.03 16.56 14.04
C THR A 75 12.82 16.67 15.35
N GLN A 76 12.92 15.60 16.16
CA GLN A 76 13.71 15.58 17.39
C GLN A 76 15.22 15.71 17.12
N VAL A 77 15.70 15.24 15.96
CA VAL A 77 17.10 15.39 15.53
C VAL A 77 17.39 16.80 15.00
N GLY A 78 16.36 17.64 14.83
CA GLY A 78 16.49 19.01 14.34
C GLY A 78 16.49 19.15 12.82
N GLU A 79 16.04 18.12 12.10
CA GLU A 79 15.83 18.24 10.65
C GLU A 79 14.67 19.22 10.36
N PRO A 80 14.84 20.17 9.43
CA PRO A 80 13.79 21.13 9.10
C PRO A 80 12.62 20.41 8.42
N LEU A 81 11.39 20.83 8.75
CA LEU A 81 10.17 20.22 8.24
C LEU A 81 10.13 20.16 6.71
N ASP A 82 10.61 21.21 6.03
CA ASP A 82 10.64 21.27 4.57
C ASP A 82 11.45 20.12 3.97
N ALA A 83 12.63 19.82 4.53
CA ALA A 83 13.47 18.70 4.08
C ALA A 83 12.80 17.35 4.33
N ILE A 84 12.04 17.22 5.43
CA ILE A 84 11.28 16.00 5.72
C ILE A 84 10.12 15.85 4.72
N LEU A 85 9.41 16.93 4.39
CA LEU A 85 8.30 16.91 3.44
C LEU A 85 8.74 16.60 2.00
N GLU A 86 9.94 17.06 1.60
CA GLU A 86 10.55 16.68 0.32
C GLU A 86 10.72 15.16 0.19
N LEU A 87 11.05 14.43 1.28
CA LEU A 87 11.16 12.96 1.26
C LEU A 87 9.83 12.26 0.93
N PHE A 88 8.70 12.89 1.24
CA PHE A 88 7.37 12.35 0.98
C PHE A 88 6.76 12.83 -0.34
N ASN A 89 7.49 13.63 -1.13
CA ASN A 89 6.95 14.37 -2.28
C ASN A 89 5.70 15.20 -1.90
N ALA A 90 5.69 15.76 -0.70
CA ALA A 90 4.58 16.53 -0.13
C ALA A 90 4.84 18.04 -0.09
N ALA A 91 6.01 18.48 -0.58
CA ALA A 91 6.44 19.87 -0.71
C ALA A 91 6.19 20.44 -2.11
#